data_AF-A0A2T2VE08-F1
#
_entry.id   AF-A0A2T2VE08-F1
#
_cell.length_a   1.000
_cell.length_b   1.000
_cell.length_c   1.000
_cell.angle_alpha   90.00
_cell.angle_beta   90.00
_cell.angle_gamma   90.00
#
_symmetry.space_group_name_H-M   'P 1'
#
loop_
_entity.id
_entity.type
_entity.pdbx_description
1 polymer ?
#
loop_
_entity_poly.entity_id
_entity_poly.type
_entity_poly.pdbx_seq_one_letter_code
_entity_poly.pdbx_strand_id
1 'polypeptide(L)'
;MSRNIFIAGTGTDVGKTIVAAIITQKLEADYWKPIQAGNLYDTDTMTVQRLVSNAISSFHHETYRLQVPASPHDAASQEEIRIDEDVIKPPQTDQALIIEGAGGLMVP
;
A
#
# COMPACT_ATOMS: atom_id res chain seq x y z
N MET A 1 -17.21 -2.74 -13.93
CA MET A 1 -16.39 -1.72 -13.25
C MET A 1 -15.70 -2.42 -12.10
N SER A 2 -14.38 -2.49 -12.11
CA SER A 2 -13.60 -2.91 -10.94
C SER A 2 -13.80 -1.90 -9.81
N ARG A 3 -13.97 -2.39 -8.58
CA ARG A 3 -14.26 -1.55 -7.40
C ARG A 3 -12.97 -1.27 -6.66
N ASN A 4 -12.60 0.00 -6.54
CA ASN A 4 -11.44 0.40 -5.74
C ASN A 4 -11.87 0.62 -4.28
N ILE A 5 -11.11 0.07 -3.35
CA ILE A 5 -11.33 0.19 -1.90
C ILE A 5 -10.06 0.76 -1.27
N PHE A 6 -10.18 1.93 -0.64
CA PHE A 6 -9.06 2.56 0.05
C PHE A 6 -9.08 2.22 1.54
N ILE A 7 -7.96 1.72 2.07
CA ILE A 7 -7.76 1.41 3.48
C ILE A 7 -7.00 2.56 4.13
N ALA A 8 -7.72 3.39 4.87
CA ALA A 8 -7.15 4.42 5.74
C ALA A 8 -7.06 3.91 7.19
N GLY A 9 -6.16 4.51 7.98
CA GLY A 9 -6.03 4.23 9.41
C GLY A 9 -5.99 5.50 10.23
N THR A 10 -6.20 5.38 11.54
CA THR A 10 -6.04 6.50 12.50
C THR A 10 -4.57 6.77 12.84
N GLY A 11 -3.67 5.85 12.50
CA GLY A 11 -2.23 5.97 12.71
C GLY A 11 -1.45 4.80 12.11
N THR A 12 -0.17 4.72 12.47
CA THR A 12 0.69 3.56 12.20
C THR A 12 0.35 2.41 13.13
N ASP A 13 0.61 1.17 12.72
CA ASP A 13 0.41 -0.06 13.51
C ASP A 13 -1.01 -0.36 14.02
N VAL A 14 -2.02 0.37 13.53
CA VAL A 14 -3.44 0.13 13.86
C VAL A 14 -4.03 -1.12 13.15
N GLY A 15 -3.22 -1.85 12.38
CA GLY A 15 -3.64 -3.09 11.71
C GLY A 15 -4.12 -2.94 10.25
N LYS A 16 -3.81 -1.83 9.56
CA LYS A 16 -4.19 -1.60 8.16
C LYS A 16 -3.82 -2.77 7.24
N THR A 17 -2.58 -3.26 7.32
CA THR A 17 -2.05 -4.34 6.49
C THR A 17 -2.81 -5.65 6.67
N ILE A 18 -3.21 -5.96 7.91
CA ILE A 18 -4.01 -7.14 8.22
C ILE A 18 -5.42 -7.01 7.65
N VAL A 19 -6.05 -5.84 7.83
CA VAL A 19 -7.37 -5.56 7.24
C VAL A 19 -7.31 -5.64 5.71
N ALA A 20 -6.28 -5.07 5.10
CA ALA A 20 -6.05 -5.17 3.67
C ALA A 20 -5.94 -6.62 3.22
N ALA A 21 -5.12 -7.45 3.87
CA ALA A 21 -5.00 -8.87 3.56
C ALA A 21 -6.33 -9.64 3.68
N ILE A 22 -7.12 -9.39 4.73
CA ILE A 22 -8.43 -10.03 4.91
C ILE A 22 -9.38 -9.68 3.74
N ILE A 23 -9.43 -8.40 3.36
CA ILE A 23 -10.31 -7.92 2.30
C ILE A 23 -9.82 -8.44 0.94
N THR A 24 -8.51 -8.37 0.67
CA THR A 24 -7.86 -8.92 -0.52
C THR A 24 -8.21 -10.40 -0.68
N GLN A 25 -8.04 -11.20 0.38
CA GLN A 25 -8.41 -12.62 0.39
C GLN A 25 -9.89 -12.85 0.13
N LYS A 26 -10.77 -12.09 0.80
CA LYS A 26 -12.21 -12.32 0.75
C LYS A 26 -12.83 -11.94 -0.59
N LEU A 27 -12.28 -10.91 -1.23
CA LEU A 27 -12.80 -10.36 -2.48
C LEU A 27 -12.03 -10.85 -3.71
N GLU A 28 -10.98 -11.66 -3.52
CA GLU A 28 -10.07 -12.07 -4.60
C GLU A 28 -9.53 -10.83 -5.35
N ALA A 29 -9.32 -9.76 -4.59
CA ALA A 29 -8.92 -8.46 -5.11
C ALA A 29 -7.41 -8.40 -5.30
N ASP A 30 -6.96 -7.47 -6.13
CA ASP A 30 -5.57 -7.07 -6.19
C ASP A 30 -5.22 -6.14 -5.03
N TYR A 31 -3.95 -6.09 -4.67
CA TYR A 31 -3.44 -5.21 -3.62
C TYR A 31 -2.37 -4.26 -4.15
N TRP A 32 -2.42 -3.02 -3.69
CA TRP A 32 -1.40 -2.02 -3.97
C TRP A 32 -1.23 -1.07 -2.80
N LYS A 33 0.03 -0.82 -2.43
CA LYS A 33 0.41 0.26 -1.52
C LYS A 33 1.20 1.30 -2.30
N PRO A 34 0.67 2.52 -2.52
CA PRO A 34 1.32 3.49 -3.39
C PRO A 34 2.71 3.91 -2.90
N ILE A 35 2.86 4.10 -1.58
CA ILE A 35 4.08 4.58 -0.95
C ILE A 35 4.43 3.66 0.22
N GLN A 36 5.62 3.05 0.15
CA GLN A 36 6.26 2.37 1.26
C GLN A 36 7.36 3.26 1.84
N ALA A 37 7.31 3.52 3.14
CA ALA A 37 8.37 4.20 3.87
C ALA A 37 8.90 3.28 4.98
N GLY A 38 10.20 3.00 4.95
CA GLY A 38 10.85 2.05 5.83
C GLY A 38 10.58 0.58 5.46
N ASN A 39 11.39 -0.30 6.05
CA ASN A 39 11.29 -1.76 5.96
C ASN A 39 11.15 -2.34 4.54
N LEU A 40 12.02 -1.93 3.61
CA LEU A 40 11.96 -2.37 2.20
C LEU A 40 12.22 -3.87 1.97
N TYR A 41 12.70 -4.59 2.98
CA TYR A 41 12.93 -6.05 2.94
C TYR A 41 11.70 -6.85 3.34
N ASP A 42 10.73 -6.22 4.00
CA ASP A 42 9.49 -6.85 4.44
C ASP A 42 8.33 -5.85 4.35
N THR A 43 8.01 -5.45 3.13
CA THR A 43 6.99 -4.42 2.89
C THR A 43 5.59 -4.92 3.24
N ASP A 44 4.65 -3.99 3.33
CA ASP A 44 3.24 -4.34 3.51
C ASP A 44 2.74 -5.20 2.35
N THR A 45 3.16 -4.92 1.12
CA THR A 45 2.89 -5.78 -0.06
C THR A 45 3.35 -7.21 0.15
N MET A 46 4.60 -7.41 0.63
CA MET A 46 5.13 -8.75 0.92
C MET A 46 4.37 -9.44 2.06
N THR A 47 3.96 -8.68 3.07
CA THR A 47 3.15 -9.19 4.19
C THR A 47 1.78 -9.65 3.70
N VAL A 48 1.08 -8.82 2.94
CA VAL A 48 -0.23 -9.16 2.37
C VAL A 48 -0.10 -10.38 1.45
N GLN A 49 0.93 -10.43 0.60
CA GLN A 49 1.18 -11.57 -0.29
C GLN A 49 1.38 -12.88 0.49
N ARG A 50 2.03 -12.87 1.66
CA ARG A 50 2.18 -14.07 2.50
C ARG A 50 0.88 -14.51 3.19
N LEU A 51 -0.01 -13.57 3.50
CA LEU A 51 -1.24 -13.83 4.25
C LEU A 51 -2.41 -14.23 3.34
N VAL A 52 -2.37 -13.85 2.07
CA VAL A 52 -3.38 -14.16 1.06
C VAL A 52 -3.02 -15.47 0.37
N SER A 53 -3.97 -16.40 0.27
CA SER A 53 -3.77 -17.76 -0.26
C SER A 53 -4.62 -18.10 -1.47
N ASN A 54 -5.53 -17.21 -1.88
CA ASN A 54 -6.28 -17.39 -3.11
C ASN A 54 -5.36 -17.26 -4.34
N ALA A 55 -5.76 -17.87 -5.46
CA ALA A 55 -4.94 -17.95 -6.67
C ALA A 55 -5.20 -16.82 -7.69
N ILE A 56 -6.05 -15.84 -7.34
CA ILE A 56 -6.56 -14.82 -8.27
C ILE A 56 -5.89 -13.47 -8.02
N SER A 57 -5.71 -13.10 -6.76
CA SER A 57 -5.12 -11.82 -6.35
C SER A 57 -3.72 -11.60 -6.92
N SER A 58 -3.49 -10.42 -7.48
CA SER A 58 -2.16 -9.91 -7.82
C SER A 58 -1.70 -8.84 -6.81
N PHE A 59 -0.39 -8.74 -6.62
CA PHE A 59 0.24 -7.79 -5.69
C PHE A 59 1.12 -6.84 -6.49
N HIS A 60 0.76 -5.57 -6.51
CA HIS A 60 1.39 -4.56 -7.35
C HIS A 60 2.51 -3.84 -6.59
N HIS A 61 3.60 -3.55 -7.29
CA HIS A 61 4.73 -2.82 -6.72
C HIS A 61 4.35 -1.39 -6.30
N GLU A 62 5.00 -0.91 -5.24
CA GLU A 62 4.83 0.44 -4.76
C GLU A 62 5.41 1.45 -5.76
N THR A 63 4.78 2.62 -5.89
CA THR A 63 5.31 3.71 -6.74
C THR A 63 6.56 4.31 -6.13
N TYR A 64 6.53 4.54 -4.82
CA TYR A 64 7.67 5.05 -4.06
C TYR A 64 8.06 4.06 -2.96
N ARG A 65 9.36 3.77 -2.89
CA ARG A 65 9.98 2.92 -1.87
C ARG A 65 11.08 3.74 -1.20
N LEU A 66 10.76 4.26 -0.02
CA LEU A 66 11.62 5.14 0.77
C LEU A 66 12.29 4.30 1.87
N GLN A 67 13.59 4.47 2.04
CA GLN A 67 14.39 3.73 3.01
C GLN A 67 14.16 4.20 4.45
N VAL A 68 13.96 5.51 4.63
CA VAL A 68 13.85 6.13 5.95
C VAL A 68 12.52 5.73 6.61
N PRO A 69 12.54 5.18 7.83
CA PRO A 69 11.33 4.82 8.57
C PRO A 69 10.67 6.05 9.19
N ALA A 70 10.06 6.88 8.35
CA ALA A 70 9.34 8.10 8.74
C ALA A 70 8.02 8.24 7.97
N SER A 71 7.32 9.37 8.13
CA SER A 71 6.19 9.70 7.25
C SER A 71 6.66 9.78 5.78
N PRO A 72 5.79 9.50 4.79
CA PRO A 72 6.16 9.61 3.37
C PRO A 72 6.85 10.93 3.01
N HIS A 73 6.29 12.05 3.44
CA HIS A 73 6.87 13.37 3.22
C HIS A 73 8.26 13.53 3.85
N ASP A 74 8.43 13.13 5.12
CA ASP A 74 9.70 13.30 5.84
C ASP A 74 10.78 12.36 5.32
N ALA A 75 10.41 11.13 4.94
CA ALA A 75 11.32 10.17 4.35
C ALA A 75 11.79 10.65 2.97
N ALA A 76 10.86 11.10 2.13
CA ALA A 76 11.18 11.65 0.81
C ALA A 76 12.07 12.88 0.92
N SER A 77 11.78 13.80 1.86
CA SER A 77 12.63 14.98 2.10
C SER A 77 14.05 14.62 2.55
N GLN A 78 14.22 13.60 3.40
CA GLN A 78 15.54 13.15 3.87
C GLN A 78 16.34 12.42 2.78
N GLU A 79 15.65 11.76 1.87
CA GLU A 79 16.24 11.04 0.73
C GLU A 79 16.40 11.92 -0.51
N GLU A 80 16.09 13.23 -0.41
CA GLU A 80 16.11 14.19 -1.53
C GLU A 80 15.21 13.76 -2.71
N ILE A 81 14.15 13.01 -2.41
CA ILE A 81 13.13 12.55 -3.36
C ILE A 81 11.94 13.51 -3.30
N ARG A 82 11.47 13.95 -4.46
CA ARG A 82 10.19 14.65 -4.58
C ARG A 82 9.10 13.64 -4.90
N ILE A 83 8.11 13.51 -4.02
CA ILE A 83 6.88 12.79 -4.32
C ILE A 83 6.06 13.63 -5.31
N ASP A 84 5.86 13.10 -6.50
CA ASP A 84 4.98 13.65 -7.52
C ASP A 84 3.67 12.85 -7.56
N GLU A 85 2.57 13.51 -7.21
CA GLU A 85 1.22 12.94 -7.19
C GLU A 85 0.77 12.50 -8.59
N ASP A 86 1.23 13.18 -9.65
CA ASP A 86 0.87 12.85 -11.03
C ASP A 86 1.45 11.49 -11.47
N VAL A 87 2.45 10.96 -10.74
CA VAL A 87 3.06 9.65 -10.96
C VAL A 87 2.34 8.55 -10.19
N ILE A 88 1.58 8.89 -9.14
CA ILE A 88 0.86 7.93 -8.29
C ILE A 88 -0.44 7.50 -9.01
N LYS A 89 -0.31 6.50 -9.87
CA LYS A 89 -1.44 5.96 -10.65
C LYS A 89 -1.78 4.55 -10.20
N PRO A 90 -3.06 4.26 -9.89
CA PRO A 90 -3.49 2.90 -9.61
C PRO A 90 -3.14 1.95 -10.77
N PRO A 91 -2.68 0.72 -10.48
CA PRO A 91 -2.43 -0.29 -11.50
C PRO A 91 -3.72 -0.63 -12.27
N GLN A 92 -3.58 -0.93 -13.56
CA GLN A 92 -4.69 -1.44 -14.36
C GLN A 92 -4.94 -2.91 -14.04
N THR A 93 -6.16 -3.23 -13.63
CA THR A 93 -6.58 -4.60 -13.31
C THR A 93 -8.09 -4.78 -13.54
N ASP A 94 -8.47 -6.00 -13.89
CA ASP A 94 -9.86 -6.42 -14.02
C ASP A 94 -10.49 -6.78 -12.66
N GLN A 95 -9.67 -7.02 -11.63
CA GLN A 95 -10.13 -7.32 -10.27
C GLN A 95 -10.45 -6.04 -9.49
N ALA A 96 -11.14 -6.19 -8.36
CA ALA A 96 -11.18 -5.11 -7.37
C ALA A 96 -9.76 -4.77 -6.92
N LEU A 97 -9.52 -3.51 -6.53
CA LEU A 97 -8.19 -3.08 -6.07
C LEU A 97 -8.28 -2.55 -4.64
N ILE A 98 -7.50 -3.15 -3.74
CA ILE A 98 -7.29 -2.68 -2.39
C ILE A 98 -6.08 -1.75 -2.40
N ILE A 99 -6.32 -0.49 -2.02
CA ILE A 99 -5.31 0.56 -1.95
C ILE A 99 -5.03 0.86 -0.48
N GLU A 100 -3.84 0.55 0.00
CA GLU A 100 -3.46 0.81 1.39
C GLU A 100 -2.73 2.15 1.53
N GLY A 101 -3.25 3.05 2.37
CA GLY A 101 -2.57 4.30 2.71
C GLY A 101 -1.37 4.11 3.65
N ALA A 102 -0.40 5.02 3.58
CA ALA A 102 0.71 5.09 4.53
C ALA A 102 0.31 5.92 5.77
N GLY A 103 0.77 5.52 6.96
CA GLY A 103 0.52 6.27 8.20
C GLY A 103 -0.97 6.35 8.60
N GLY A 104 -1.36 7.47 9.22
CA GLY A 104 -2.74 7.81 9.54
C GLY A 104 -3.37 8.71 8.47
N LEU A 105 -4.69 8.89 8.52
CA LEU A 105 -5.46 9.66 7.53
C LEU A 105 -4.96 11.08 7.29
N MET A 106 -4.36 11.71 8.31
CA MET A 106 -3.85 13.09 8.27
C MET A 106 -2.33 13.15 8.06
N VAL A 107 -1.67 12.02 7.77
CA VAL A 107 -0.25 12.00 7.48
C VAL A 107 -0.04 12.58 6.08
N PRO A 108 0.87 13.57 5.94
CA PRO A 108 1.19 14.17 4.65
C PRO A 108 1.95 13.21 3.73
#